data_AF-A0A421BIF2-F1
#
_entry.id   AF-A0A421BIF2-F1
#
_cell.length_a   1.000
_cell.length_b   1.000
_cell.length_c   1.000
_cell.angle_alpha   90.00
_cell.angle_beta   90.00
_cell.angle_gamma   90.00
#
_symmetry.space_group_name_H-M   'P 1'
#
loop_
_entity.id
_entity.type
_entity.pdbx_description
1 polymer ?
#
loop_
_entity_poly.entity_id
_entity_poly.type
_entity_poly.pdbx_seq_one_letter_code
_entity_poly.pdbx_strand_id
1 'polypeptide(L)'
;MNSDWSHEEIALVVNLYSLIEDAYERRARKEDLCLAYQAFKRIVPSKSEEKQLDKAFEEASGYSIYRTMKATKEADIWVKMEESQRQKRRK
;
A
#
# COMPACT_ATOMS: atom_id res chain seq x y z
N MET A 1 -10.61 3.78 -12.77
CA MET A 1 -10.64 4.77 -11.68
C MET A 1 -12.08 5.10 -11.44
N ASN A 2 -12.63 4.80 -10.25
CA ASN A 2 -13.99 5.22 -9.90
C ASN A 2 -14.03 6.76 -9.99
N SER A 3 -15.02 7.29 -10.70
CA SER A 3 -15.12 8.73 -10.97
C SER A 3 -15.69 9.52 -9.78
N ASP A 4 -15.82 8.87 -8.62
CA ASP A 4 -16.56 9.36 -7.45
C ASP A 4 -15.67 9.95 -6.36
N TRP A 5 -14.34 9.85 -6.49
CA TRP A 5 -13.41 10.43 -5.50
C TRP A 5 -13.07 11.88 -5.83
N SER A 6 -13.08 12.70 -4.79
CA SER A 6 -12.55 14.07 -4.83
C SER A 6 -11.03 14.08 -5.03
N HIS A 7 -10.49 15.24 -5.43
CA HIS A 7 -9.04 15.42 -5.55
C HIS A 7 -8.29 15.13 -4.24
N GLU A 8 -8.88 15.50 -3.10
CA GLU A 8 -8.30 15.27 -1.77
C GLU A 8 -8.23 13.77 -1.45
N GLU A 9 -9.29 13.02 -1.77
CA GLU A 9 -9.33 11.57 -1.58
C GLU A 9 -8.33 10.85 -2.49
N ILE A 10 -8.21 11.27 -3.74
CA ILE A 10 -7.19 10.75 -4.66
C ILE A 10 -5.79 10.99 -4.08
N ALA A 11 -5.51 12.19 -3.56
CA ALA A 11 -4.22 12.51 -2.94
C ALA A 11 -3.92 11.59 -1.74
N LEU A 12 -4.92 11.27 -0.92
CA LEU A 12 -4.77 10.35 0.22
C LEU A 12 -4.44 8.92 -0.23
N VAL A 13 -5.09 8.43 -1.30
CA VAL A 13 -4.81 7.09 -1.85
C VAL A 13 -3.40 7.04 -2.44
N VAL A 14 -3.01 8.05 -3.20
CA VAL A 14 -1.65 8.15 -3.78
C VAL A 14 -0.60 8.21 -2.67
N ASN A 15 -0.84 8.96 -1.59
CA ASN A 15 0.07 9.03 -0.45
C ASN A 15 0.31 7.65 0.19
N LEU A 16 -0.73 6.81 0.31
CA LEU A 16 -0.55 5.44 0.79
C LEU A 16 0.35 4.64 -0.16
N TYR A 17 0.15 4.74 -1.47
CA TYR A 17 0.97 4.01 -2.46
C TYR A 17 2.44 4.43 -2.39
N SER A 18 2.72 5.73 -2.32
CA SER A 18 4.10 6.23 -2.18
C SER A 18 4.78 5.74 -0.90
N LEU A 19 4.05 5.67 0.23
CA LEU A 19 4.60 5.11 1.47
C LEU A 19 4.87 3.61 1.38
N ILE A 20 4.08 2.87 0.59
CA ILE A 20 4.34 1.46 0.33
C ILE A 20 5.59 1.29 -0.54
N GLU A 21 5.73 2.08 -1.61
CA GLU A 21 6.94 2.11 -2.45
C GLU A 21 8.18 2.39 -1.58
N ASP A 22 8.12 3.40 -0.72
CA ASP A 22 9.16 3.71 0.25
C ASP A 22 9.51 2.53 1.17
N ALA A 23 8.52 1.74 1.59
CA ALA A 23 8.75 0.57 2.42
C ALA A 23 9.54 -0.51 1.69
N TYR A 24 9.39 -0.66 0.37
CA TYR A 24 10.13 -1.62 -0.46
C TYR A 24 11.50 -1.09 -0.88
N GLU A 25 11.60 0.16 -1.30
CA GLU A 25 12.84 0.72 -1.86
C GLU A 25 13.85 1.14 -0.79
N ARG A 26 13.34 1.51 0.40
CA ARG A 26 14.17 2.00 1.49
C ARG A 26 13.69 1.50 2.85
N ARG A 27 12.75 2.23 3.44
CA ARG A 27 12.01 1.94 4.68
C ARG A 27 10.98 3.06 4.87
N ALA A 28 9.83 2.73 5.43
CA ALA A 28 8.80 3.69 5.81
C ALA A 28 8.55 3.61 7.33
N ARG A 29 8.11 4.72 7.95
CA ARG A 29 7.71 4.67 9.36
C ARG A 29 6.39 3.91 9.48
N LYS A 30 6.30 3.05 10.49
CA LYS A 30 5.08 2.32 10.84
C LYS A 30 3.91 3.27 11.09
N GLU A 31 4.17 4.38 11.79
CA GLU A 31 3.17 5.38 12.12
C GLU A 31 2.57 6.02 10.86
N ASP A 32 3.42 6.45 9.93
CA ASP A 32 3.00 7.08 8.68
C ASP A 32 2.18 6.10 7.82
N LEU A 33 2.63 4.84 7.71
CA LEU A 33 1.89 3.77 7.04
C LEU A 33 0.52 3.53 7.69
N CYS A 34 0.45 3.48 9.02
CA CYS A 34 -0.79 3.28 9.75
C CYS A 34 -1.77 4.44 9.54
N LEU A 35 -1.30 5.69 9.60
CA LEU A 35 -2.12 6.88 9.39
C LEU A 35 -2.64 6.96 7.96
N ALA A 36 -1.77 6.73 6.97
CA ALA A 36 -2.17 6.72 5.57
C ALA A 36 -3.17 5.59 5.27
N TYR A 37 -2.95 4.40 5.83
CA TYR A 37 -3.89 3.28 5.67
C TYR A 37 -5.25 3.55 6.33
N GLN A 38 -5.28 4.20 7.50
CA GLN A 38 -6.54 4.62 8.12
C GLN A 38 -7.30 5.63 7.26
N ALA A 39 -6.61 6.61 6.68
CA ALA A 39 -7.21 7.57 5.76
C ALA A 39 -7.76 6.87 4.51
N PHE A 40 -6.97 5.97 3.92
CA PHE A 40 -7.38 5.13 2.81
C PHE A 40 -8.64 4.31 3.13
N LYS A 41 -8.71 3.70 4.32
CA LYS A 41 -9.88 2.90 4.75
C LYS A 41 -11.16 3.72 4.97
N ARG A 42 -11.06 5.04 5.20
CA ARG A 42 -12.23 5.93 5.25
C ARG A 42 -12.83 6.13 3.86
N ILE A 43 -11.98 6.20 2.84
CA ILE A 43 -12.38 6.35 1.43
C ILE A 43 -12.82 5.00 0.85
N VAL A 44 -12.11 3.94 1.21
CA VAL A 44 -12.32 2.56 0.73
C VAL A 44 -12.71 1.65 1.91
N PRO A 45 -13.94 1.77 2.44
CA PRO A 45 -14.40 0.93 3.55
C PRO A 45 -14.55 -0.52 3.10
N SER A 46 -14.94 -0.75 1.84
CA SER A 46 -15.20 -2.07 1.28
C SER A 46 -13.92 -2.91 1.15
N LYS A 47 -13.95 -4.12 1.71
CA LYS A 47 -12.83 -5.09 1.61
C LYS A 47 -12.64 -5.61 0.19
N SER A 48 -13.71 -5.74 -0.60
CA SER A 48 -13.60 -6.21 -1.98
C SER A 48 -12.93 -5.16 -2.87
N GLU A 49 -13.26 -3.89 -2.67
CA GLU A 49 -12.65 -2.77 -3.39
C GLU A 49 -11.18 -2.60 -3.01
N GLU A 50 -10.85 -2.65 -1.72
CA GLU A 50 -9.46 -2.66 -1.25
C GLU A 50 -8.64 -3.78 -1.92
N LYS A 51 -9.21 -4.99 -2.02
CA LYS A 51 -8.54 -6.12 -2.67
C LYS A 51 -8.35 -5.89 -4.18
N GLN A 52 -9.29 -5.23 -4.84
CA GLN A 52 -9.16 -4.88 -6.26
C GLN A 52 -8.04 -3.85 -6.47
N LEU A 53 -7.98 -2.84 -5.60
CA LEU A 53 -6.94 -1.81 -5.63
C LEU A 53 -5.56 -2.38 -5.32
N ASP A 54 -5.42 -3.21 -4.27
CA ASP A 54 -4.17 -3.91 -3.95
C ASP A 54 -3.69 -4.78 -5.11
N LYS A 55 -4.59 -5.52 -5.75
CA LYS A 55 -4.25 -6.33 -6.93
C LYS A 55 -3.79 -5.48 -8.12
N ALA A 56 -4.51 -4.42 -8.44
CA ALA A 56 -4.14 -3.52 -9.54
C ALA A 56 -2.80 -2.82 -9.28
N PHE A 57 -2.58 -2.39 -8.04
CA PHE A 57 -1.31 -1.80 -7.61
C PHE A 57 -0.16 -2.82 -7.66
N GLU A 58 -0.37 -4.05 -7.20
CA GLU A 58 0.63 -5.12 -7.28
C GLU A 58 0.96 -5.52 -8.72
N GLU A 59 -0.02 -5.50 -9.63
CA GLU A 59 0.21 -5.76 -11.05
C GLU A 59 1.03 -4.66 -11.74
N ALA A 60 0.85 -3.40 -11.33
CA ALA A 60 1.55 -2.26 -11.90
C ALA A 60 2.96 -2.04 -11.30
N SER A 61 3.11 -2.17 -9.97
CA SER A 61 4.35 -1.85 -9.24
C SER A 61 5.15 -3.07 -8.78
N GLY A 62 4.51 -4.23 -8.62
CA GLY A 62 5.10 -5.40 -7.94
C GLY A 62 5.02 -5.35 -6.40
N TYR A 63 4.46 -4.28 -5.82
CA TYR A 63 4.33 -4.06 -4.38
C TYR A 63 2.90 -4.31 -3.90
N SER A 64 2.74 -4.72 -2.63
CA SER A 64 1.41 -5.00 -2.07
C SER A 64 1.12 -4.18 -0.83
N ILE A 65 -0.06 -3.54 -0.83
CA ILE A 65 -0.66 -2.85 0.32
C ILE A 65 -0.83 -3.86 1.46
N TYR A 66 -1.48 -5.00 1.17
CA TYR A 66 -1.80 -6.00 2.18
C TYR A 66 -0.54 -6.55 2.86
N ARG A 67 0.51 -6.89 2.09
CA ARG A 67 1.75 -7.44 2.67
C ARG A 67 2.47 -6.39 3.52
N THR A 68 2.53 -5.15 3.06
CA THR A 68 3.16 -4.05 3.80
C THR A 68 2.44 -3.77 5.11
N MET A 69 1.10 -3.71 5.09
CA MET A 69 0.29 -3.51 6.30
C MET A 69 0.25 -4.74 7.22
N LYS A 70 0.60 -5.91 6.73
CA LYS A 70 0.85 -7.07 7.60
C LYS A 70 2.19 -6.89 8.34
N ALA A 71 3.24 -6.46 7.64
CA ALA A 71 4.55 -6.23 8.23
C ALA A 71 4.55 -5.10 9.29
N THR A 72 3.70 -4.07 9.14
CA THR A 72 3.53 -3.03 10.18
C THR A 72 3.12 -3.60 11.54
N LYS A 73 2.44 -4.75 11.59
CA LYS A 73 1.99 -5.37 12.86
C LYS A 73 3.15 -5.97 13.65
N GLU A 74 4.20 -6.39 12.97
CA GLU A 74 5.38 -7.03 13.55
C GLU A 74 6.53 -6.01 13.72
N ALA A 75 6.50 -4.90 12.99
CA ALA A 75 7.48 -3.83 13.09
C ALA A 75 7.31 -2.98 14.35
N ASP A 76 8.44 -2.47 14.87
CA ASP A 76 8.47 -1.55 15.99
C ASP A 76 8.28 -0.10 15.51
N ILE A 77 9.25 0.45 14.77
CA ILE A 77 9.24 1.84 14.27
C ILE A 77 9.31 1.89 12.74
N TRP A 78 10.15 1.08 12.13
CA TRP A 78 10.41 1.10 10.69
C TRP A 78 9.93 -0.19 10.04
N VAL A 79 9.27 -0.05 8.89
CA VAL A 79 8.89 -1.15 8.01
C VAL A 79 9.81 -1.12 6.80
N LYS A 80 10.52 -2.22 6.59
CA LYS A 80 11.28 -2.47 5.37
C LYS A 80 10.81 -3.78 4.77
N MET A 81 10.36 -3.73 3.53
CA MET A 81 9.91 -4.88 2.78
C MET A 81 11.06 -5.41 1.93
N GLU A 82 11.14 -6.73 1.79
CA GLU A 82 12.05 -7.37 0.84
C GLU A 82 11.47 -7.26 -0.57
N GLU A 83 12.32 -6.99 -1.57
CA GLU A 83 11.91 -6.96 -2.99
C GLU A 83 11.14 -8.24 -3.35
N SER A 84 9.92 -8.04 -3.86
CA SER A 84 8.99 -9.11 -4.19
C SER A 84 9.65 -10.05 -5.21
N GLN A 85 9.87 -11.32 -4.83
CA GLN A 85 10.59 -12.35 -5.60
C GLN A 85 9.91 -12.77 -6.93
N ARG A 86 9.02 -11.94 -7.50
CA ARG A 86 8.24 -12.25 -8.70
C ARG A 86 9.09 -12.26 -9.98
N GLN A 87 10.23 -11.56 -10.00
CA GLN A 87 11.20 -11.67 -11.11
C GLN A 87 11.81 -13.08 -11.24
N LYS A 88 11.81 -13.90 -10.18
CA LYS A 88 12.43 -15.25 -10.19
C LYS A 88 11.50 -16.40 -10.61
N ARG A 89 10.18 -16.16 -10.75
CA ARG A 89 9.20 -17.23 -11.08
C ARG A 89 8.75 -17.25 -12.55
N ARG A 90 9.26 -16.37 -13.41
CA ARG A 90 9.07 -16.40 -14.88
C ARG A 90 10.31 -16.92 -15.60
N LYS A 91 10.93 -17.97 -15.06
CA LYS A 91 11.98 -18.74 -15.74
C LYS A 91 11.43 -20.11 -16.09
#